data_AF-A0A6I5X9P2-F1
#
_entry.id   AF-A0A6I5X9P2-F1
#
_cell.length_a   1.000
_cell.length_b   1.000
_cell.length_c   1.000
_cell.angle_alpha   90.00
_cell.angle_beta   90.00
_cell.angle_gamma   90.00
#
_symmetry.space_group_name_H-M   'P 1'
#
loop_
_entity.id
_entity.type
_entity.pdbx_description
1 polymer ?
#
loop_
_entity_poly.entity_id
_entity_poly.type
_entity_poly.pdbx_seq_one_letter_code
_entity_poly.pdbx_strand_id
1 'polypeptide(L)'
;MDVLTRRADPRGRPGVGRRTALVCLACAVVLVPWVAYLATSLPQTYVLANWNSAWVGFDVLLMALLGTTGALARRAHPLHVPAAFASAAFLVADAWFDVMTSSGSALVVSLAAAVTIELPLAAFLLRYGTRVVSEAVAVR
;
A
#
# COMPACT_ATOMS: atom_id res chain seq x y z
N MET A 1 -41.89 26.31 14.13
CA MET A 1 -40.71 26.68 14.97
C MET A 1 -39.53 25.92 14.41
N ASP A 2 -38.65 26.65 13.72
CA ASP A 2 -37.52 26.19 12.93
C ASP A 2 -36.49 25.38 13.74
N VAL A 3 -36.41 24.07 13.46
CA VAL A 3 -35.22 23.26 13.77
C VAL A 3 -34.41 23.13 12.49
N LEU A 4 -33.75 24.25 12.17
CA LEU A 4 -32.43 24.36 11.55
C LEU A 4 -32.02 23.21 10.63
N THR A 5 -32.34 23.43 9.36
CA THR A 5 -31.52 23.11 8.18
C THR A 5 -30.02 23.12 8.47
N ARG A 6 -29.48 22.01 8.94
CA ARG A 6 -28.04 21.72 8.86
C ARG A 6 -27.73 21.47 7.38
N ARG A 7 -27.55 22.55 6.61
CA ARG A 7 -26.88 22.49 5.32
C ARG A 7 -25.51 21.87 5.57
N ALA A 8 -25.31 20.63 5.11
CA ALA A 8 -23.97 20.14 4.89
C ALA A 8 -23.30 21.11 3.91
N ASP A 9 -22.20 21.74 4.32
CA ASP A 9 -21.38 22.54 3.41
C ASP A 9 -20.91 21.62 2.28
N PRO A 10 -21.32 21.84 1.01
CA PRO A 10 -20.96 20.97 -0.12
C PRO A 10 -19.49 21.10 -0.51
N ARG A 11 -18.74 22.01 0.14
CA ARG A 11 -17.36 22.32 -0.21
C ARG A 11 -16.43 21.75 0.85
N GLY A 12 -16.05 20.48 0.68
CA GLY A 12 -14.83 19.98 1.31
C GLY A 12 -13.69 20.97 1.03
N ARG A 13 -13.01 21.45 2.09
CA ARG A 13 -12.04 22.56 2.03
C ARG A 13 -11.10 22.40 0.82
N PRO A 14 -11.27 23.16 -0.28
CA PRO A 14 -10.58 22.92 -1.54
C PRO A 14 -9.04 23.05 -1.42
N GLY A 15 -8.56 23.69 -0.35
CA GLY A 15 -7.14 23.81 -0.04
C GLY A 15 -6.46 22.55 0.49
N VAL A 16 -7.17 21.63 1.15
CA VAL A 16 -6.52 20.44 1.76
C VAL A 16 -6.12 19.43 0.68
N GLY A 17 -7.03 19.09 -0.24
CA GLY A 17 -6.73 18.20 -1.35
C GLY A 17 -5.63 18.72 -2.27
N ARG A 18 -5.65 20.03 -2.58
CA ARG A 18 -4.60 20.67 -3.39
C ARG A 18 -3.24 20.65 -2.69
N ARG A 19 -3.18 20.96 -1.39
CA ARG A 19 -1.91 20.92 -0.62
C ARG A 19 -1.35 19.51 -0.56
N THR A 20 -2.17 18.50 -0.24
CA THR A 20 -1.74 17.10 -0.21
C THR A 20 -1.22 16.67 -1.59
N ALA A 21 -1.94 16.97 -2.67
CA ALA A 21 -1.50 16.64 -4.02
C ALA A 21 -0.15 17.30 -4.37
N LEU A 22 0.01 18.59 -4.08
CA LEU A 22 1.26 19.31 -4.33
C LEU A 22 2.43 18.74 -3.52
N VAL A 23 2.22 18.42 -2.24
CA VAL A 23 3.25 17.80 -1.39
C VAL A 23 3.65 16.43 -1.95
N CYS A 24 2.68 15.56 -2.27
CA CYS A 24 2.97 14.25 -2.84
C CYS A 24 3.72 14.33 -4.17
N LEU A 25 3.29 15.23 -5.08
CA LEU A 25 3.96 15.44 -6.36
C LEU A 25 5.37 16.01 -6.20
N ALA A 26 5.55 16.97 -5.29
CA ALA A 26 6.87 17.52 -4.98
C ALA A 26 7.80 16.44 -4.42
N CYS A 27 7.34 15.61 -3.48
CA CYS A 27 8.10 14.48 -2.97
C CYS A 27 8.47 13.49 -4.07
N ALA A 28 7.55 13.18 -4.99
CA ALA A 28 7.82 12.29 -6.12
C ALA A 28 8.93 12.85 -7.03
N VAL A 29 8.91 14.15 -7.32
CA VAL A 29 9.96 14.81 -8.11
C VAL A 29 11.31 14.80 -7.37
N VAL A 30 11.31 15.08 -6.07
CA VAL A 30 12.53 15.06 -5.23
C VAL A 30 13.13 13.66 -5.13
N LEU A 31 12.33 12.61 -5.20
CA LEU A 31 12.82 11.23 -5.20
C LEU A 31 13.56 10.86 -6.50
N VAL A 32 13.29 11.52 -7.62
CA VAL A 32 13.93 11.18 -8.90
C VAL A 32 15.47 11.33 -8.84
N PRO A 33 16.04 12.48 -8.39
CA PRO A 33 17.48 12.59 -8.19
C PRO A 33 18.06 11.55 -7.23
N TRP A 34 17.34 11.23 -6.14
CA TRP A 34 17.81 10.24 -5.17
C TRP A 34 17.88 8.83 -5.77
N VAL A 35 16.87 8.41 -6.53
CA VAL A 35 16.86 7.13 -7.25
C VAL A 35 18.00 7.06 -8.27
N ALA A 36 18.23 8.14 -9.03
CA ALA A 36 19.34 8.21 -9.99
C ALA A 36 20.71 8.11 -9.30
N TYR A 37 20.86 8.76 -8.14
CA TYR A 37 22.05 8.63 -7.31
C TYR A 37 22.24 7.19 -6.83
N LEU A 38 21.21 6.54 -6.28
CA LEU A 38 21.30 5.15 -5.83
C LEU A 38 21.68 4.19 -6.98
N ALA A 39 21.08 4.38 -8.17
CA ALA A 39 21.35 3.54 -9.34
C ALA A 39 22.82 3.59 -9.81
N THR A 40 23.53 4.69 -9.56
CA THR A 40 24.91 4.89 -10.01
C THR A 40 25.96 4.71 -8.92
N SER A 41 25.58 4.88 -7.64
CA SER A 41 26.50 4.87 -6.51
C SER A 41 26.52 3.54 -5.73
N LEU A 42 25.49 2.69 -5.87
CA LEU A 42 25.46 1.42 -5.14
C LEU A 42 26.48 0.42 -5.70
N PRO A 43 27.27 -0.24 -4.83
CA PRO A 43 28.16 -1.31 -5.26
C PRO A 43 27.34 -2.51 -5.74
N GLN A 44 27.86 -3.22 -6.74
CA GLN A 44 27.21 -4.42 -7.31
C GLN A 44 27.03 -5.54 -6.28
N THR A 45 27.89 -5.59 -5.26
CA THR A 45 27.83 -6.56 -4.16
C THR A 45 27.85 -5.83 -2.83
N TYR A 46 26.81 -6.04 -2.02
CA TYR A 46 26.71 -5.47 -0.68
C TYR A 46 26.25 -6.54 0.32
N VAL A 47 27.01 -6.74 1.40
CA VAL A 47 26.68 -7.71 2.46
C VAL A 47 25.92 -6.99 3.56
N LEU A 48 24.65 -7.36 3.75
CA LEU A 48 23.79 -6.79 4.78
C LEU A 48 23.97 -7.53 6.11
N ALA A 49 24.41 -6.82 7.15
CA ALA A 49 24.61 -7.40 8.48
C ALA A 49 23.31 -8.00 9.08
N ASN A 50 22.16 -7.40 8.79
CA ASN A 50 20.86 -7.77 9.37
C ASN A 50 19.90 -8.39 8.35
N TRP A 51 20.42 -9.12 7.35
CA TRP A 51 19.63 -9.68 6.24
C TRP A 51 18.39 -10.45 6.73
N ASN A 52 18.57 -11.46 7.59
CA ASN A 52 17.47 -12.28 8.09
C ASN A 52 16.45 -11.47 8.89
N SER A 53 16.92 -10.53 9.73
CA SER A 53 16.04 -9.70 10.55
C SER A 53 15.22 -8.73 9.72
N ALA A 54 15.77 -8.22 8.60
CA ALA A 54 15.03 -7.34 7.69
C ALA A 54 13.85 -8.08 7.05
N TRP A 55 14.07 -9.31 6.57
CA TRP A 55 13.02 -10.14 5.99
C TRP A 55 11.95 -10.53 7.02
N VAL A 56 12.36 -11.15 8.14
CA VAL A 56 11.42 -11.53 9.20
C VAL A 56 10.63 -10.31 9.70
N GLY A 57 11.27 -9.16 9.84
CA GLY A 57 10.60 -7.92 10.23
C GLY A 57 9.55 -7.47 9.21
N PHE A 58 9.86 -7.54 7.92
CA PHE A 58 8.92 -7.22 6.85
C PHE A 58 7.73 -8.19 6.84
N ASP A 59 7.97 -9.49 6.93
CA ASP A 59 6.93 -10.52 7.00
C ASP A 59 6.00 -10.33 8.20
N VAL A 60 6.57 -10.03 9.37
CA VAL A 60 5.78 -9.76 10.59
C VAL A 60 4.89 -8.53 10.39
N LEU A 61 5.39 -7.48 9.73
CA LEU A 61 4.60 -6.29 9.42
C LEU A 61 3.48 -6.61 8.41
N LEU A 62 3.77 -7.37 7.36
CA LEU A 62 2.79 -7.80 6.37
C LEU A 62 1.71 -8.68 7.01
N MET A 63 2.10 -9.66 7.82
CA MET A 63 1.20 -10.51 8.60
C MET A 63 0.30 -9.67 9.51
N ALA A 64 0.87 -8.70 10.25
CA ALA A 64 0.11 -7.82 11.13
C ALA A 64 -0.88 -6.94 10.34
N LEU A 65 -0.49 -6.42 9.19
CA LEU A 65 -1.36 -5.63 8.31
C LEU A 65 -2.53 -6.44 7.76
N LEU A 66 -2.27 -7.66 7.25
CA LEU A 66 -3.32 -8.56 6.76
C LEU A 66 -4.27 -8.98 7.88
N GLY A 67 -3.73 -9.37 9.03
CA GLY A 67 -4.51 -9.71 10.22
C GLY A 67 -5.38 -8.54 10.69
N THR A 68 -4.82 -7.33 10.73
CA THR A 68 -5.54 -6.10 11.09
C THR A 68 -6.65 -5.79 10.07
N THR A 69 -6.36 -5.91 8.77
CA THR A 69 -7.33 -5.70 7.70
C THR A 69 -8.51 -6.64 7.84
N GLY A 70 -8.25 -7.94 8.03
CA GLY A 70 -9.28 -8.95 8.24
C GLY A 70 -10.10 -8.69 9.51
N ALA A 71 -9.45 -8.32 10.63
CA ALA A 71 -10.12 -8.01 11.88
C ALA A 71 -11.02 -6.77 11.77
N LEU A 72 -10.54 -5.71 11.12
CA LEU A 72 -11.31 -4.48 10.89
C LEU A 72 -12.49 -4.72 9.96
N ALA A 73 -12.30 -5.47 8.87
CA ALA A 73 -13.35 -5.83 7.93
C ALA A 73 -14.45 -6.64 8.61
N ARG A 74 -14.07 -7.63 9.43
CA ARG A 74 -15.04 -8.44 10.23
C ARG A 74 -15.85 -7.61 11.21
N ARG A 75 -15.29 -6.53 11.74
CA ARG A 75 -15.97 -5.61 12.68
C ARG A 75 -16.73 -4.49 11.99
N ALA A 76 -16.76 -4.46 10.65
CA ALA A 76 -17.26 -3.34 9.86
C ALA A 76 -16.68 -1.98 10.28
N HIS A 77 -15.44 -1.98 10.80
CA HIS A 77 -14.81 -0.77 11.31
C HIS A 77 -14.36 0.14 10.16
N PRO A 78 -14.59 1.46 10.15
CA PRO A 78 -14.32 2.32 8.98
C PRO A 78 -12.87 2.26 8.43
N LEU A 79 -11.91 1.91 9.29
CA LEU A 79 -10.50 1.77 8.91
C LEU A 79 -10.19 0.52 8.07
N HIS A 80 -11.14 -0.38 7.80
CA HIS A 80 -10.89 -1.55 6.94
C HIS A 80 -10.50 -1.15 5.51
N VAL A 81 -10.99 -0.01 5.01
CA VAL A 81 -10.65 0.51 3.68
C VAL A 81 -9.18 0.93 3.57
N PRO A 82 -8.67 1.87 4.40
CA PRO A 82 -7.25 2.24 4.33
C PRO A 82 -6.33 1.06 4.69
N ALA A 83 -6.74 0.15 5.59
CA ALA A 83 -5.97 -1.05 5.91
C ALA A 83 -5.85 -2.01 4.70
N ALA A 84 -6.92 -2.16 3.90
CA ALA A 84 -6.89 -2.94 2.67
C ALA A 84 -5.94 -2.36 1.62
N PHE A 85 -5.94 -1.04 1.41
CA PHE A 85 -4.98 -0.38 0.52
C PHE A 85 -3.53 -0.54 1.00
N ALA A 86 -3.29 -0.40 2.31
CA ALA A 86 -1.95 -0.59 2.89
C ALA A 86 -1.45 -2.04 2.72
N SER A 87 -2.30 -3.03 3.00
CA SER A 87 -1.97 -4.44 2.84
C SER A 87 -1.70 -4.81 1.38
N ALA A 88 -2.48 -4.26 0.44
CA ALA A 88 -2.23 -4.45 -0.98
C ALA A 88 -0.87 -3.88 -1.43
N ALA A 89 -0.50 -2.69 -0.95
CA ALA A 89 0.80 -2.08 -1.26
C ALA A 89 1.96 -2.93 -0.71
N PHE A 90 1.83 -3.46 0.51
CA PHE A 90 2.84 -4.35 1.10
C PHE A 90 2.97 -5.67 0.34
N LEU A 91 1.87 -6.28 -0.10
CA LEU A 91 1.91 -7.49 -0.96
C LEU A 91 2.59 -7.24 -2.31
N VAL A 92 2.40 -6.07 -2.92
CA VAL A 92 3.11 -5.73 -4.17
C VAL A 92 4.60 -5.54 -3.91
N ALA A 93 4.97 -4.92 -2.78
CA ALA A 93 6.37 -4.77 -2.39
C ALA A 93 7.02 -6.13 -2.09
N ASP A 94 6.30 -7.03 -1.40
CA ASP A 94 6.70 -8.40 -1.10
C ASP A 94 7.05 -9.18 -2.39
N ALA A 95 6.10 -9.23 -3.32
CA ALA A 95 6.28 -9.87 -4.63
C ALA A 95 7.48 -9.31 -5.41
N TRP A 96 7.66 -8.00 -5.37
CA TRP A 96 8.82 -7.36 -6.00
C TRP A 96 10.12 -7.81 -5.34
N PHE A 97 10.22 -7.75 -4.02
CA PHE A 97 11.44 -8.11 -3.28
C PHE A 97 11.79 -9.59 -3.44
N ASP A 98 10.82 -10.49 -3.34
CA ASP A 98 11.02 -11.93 -3.48
C ASP A 98 11.60 -12.30 -4.85
N VAL A 99 11.05 -11.69 -5.91
CA VAL A 99 11.55 -11.92 -7.28
C VAL A 99 12.95 -11.31 -7.46
N MET A 100 13.20 -10.10 -6.94
CA MET A 100 14.49 -9.42 -7.11
C MET A 100 15.64 -10.07 -6.33
N THR A 101 15.33 -10.82 -5.27
CA THR A 101 16.34 -11.43 -4.39
C THR A 101 16.52 -12.93 -4.61
N SER A 102 15.69 -13.52 -5.47
CA SER A 102 15.76 -14.92 -5.85
C SER A 102 16.61 -15.17 -7.09
N SER A 103 17.20 -16.36 -7.17
CA SER A 103 17.99 -16.80 -8.32
C SER A 103 17.83 -18.31 -8.57
N GLY A 104 18.16 -18.76 -9.78
CA GLY A 104 18.08 -20.17 -10.15
C GLY A 104 16.67 -20.75 -9.99
N SER A 105 16.53 -21.89 -9.32
CA SER A 105 15.25 -22.54 -9.09
C SER A 105 14.32 -21.77 -8.15
N ALA A 106 14.87 -20.99 -7.20
CA ALA A 106 14.07 -20.18 -6.29
C ALA A 106 13.29 -19.08 -7.03
N LEU A 107 13.84 -18.54 -8.12
CA LEU A 107 13.15 -17.54 -8.94
C LEU A 107 11.82 -18.06 -9.51
N VAL A 108 11.76 -19.33 -9.91
CA VAL A 108 10.51 -19.93 -10.42
C VAL A 108 9.45 -19.97 -9.32
N VAL A 109 9.86 -20.31 -8.09
CA VAL A 109 8.97 -20.33 -6.93
C VAL A 109 8.48 -18.93 -6.59
N SER A 110 9.36 -17.93 -6.53
CA SER A 110 8.98 -16.53 -6.26
C SER A 110 8.08 -15.95 -7.34
N LEU A 111 8.36 -16.22 -8.62
CA LEU A 111 7.45 -15.80 -9.71
C LEU A 111 6.08 -16.47 -9.61
N ALA A 112 6.05 -17.77 -9.27
CA ALA A 112 4.80 -18.48 -9.08
C ALA A 112 4.01 -17.90 -7.89
N ALA A 113 4.66 -17.67 -6.75
CA ALA A 113 4.03 -17.05 -5.57
C ALA A 113 3.49 -15.64 -5.89
N ALA A 114 4.30 -14.80 -6.52
CA ALA A 114 3.91 -13.45 -6.94
C ALA A 114 2.66 -13.46 -7.82
N VAL A 115 2.62 -14.32 -8.85
CA VAL A 115 1.52 -14.34 -9.83
C VAL A 115 0.27 -15.05 -9.30
N THR A 116 0.42 -16.03 -8.41
CA THR A 116 -0.71 -16.87 -7.95
C THR A 116 -1.27 -16.50 -6.58
N ILE A 117 -0.48 -15.82 -5.73
CA ILE A 117 -0.84 -15.51 -4.34
C ILE A 117 -0.82 -14.01 -4.09
N GLU A 118 0.36 -13.38 -4.15
CA GLU A 118 0.56 -12.01 -3.66
C GLU A 118 -0.18 -10.98 -4.52
N LEU A 119 0.07 -10.95 -5.83
CA LEU A 119 -0.56 -9.98 -6.73
C LEU A 119 -2.07 -10.19 -6.85
N PRO A 120 -2.60 -11.43 -6.94
CA PRO A 120 -4.03 -11.66 -6.90
C PRO A 120 -4.69 -11.17 -5.60
N LEU A 121 -4.06 -11.42 -4.44
CA LEU A 121 -4.58 -10.95 -3.16
C LEU A 121 -4.52 -9.42 -3.05
N ALA A 122 -3.44 -8.79 -3.52
CA ALA A 122 -3.33 -7.34 -3.59
C ALA A 122 -4.44 -6.74 -4.47
N ALA A 123 -4.67 -7.31 -5.65
CA ALA A 123 -5.73 -6.89 -6.56
C ALA A 123 -7.13 -7.07 -5.93
N PHE A 124 -7.35 -8.16 -5.20
CA PHE A 124 -8.58 -8.38 -4.46
C PHE A 124 -8.82 -7.29 -3.41
N LEU A 125 -7.81 -6.96 -2.60
CA LEU A 125 -7.90 -5.94 -1.55
C LEU A 125 -8.11 -4.53 -2.14
N LEU A 126 -7.46 -4.20 -3.25
CA LEU A 126 -7.70 -2.94 -3.98
C LEU A 126 -9.13 -2.85 -4.53
N ARG A 127 -9.65 -3.94 -5.11
CA ARG A 127 -11.04 -4.01 -5.59
C ARG A 127 -12.03 -3.89 -4.44
N TYR A 128 -11.76 -4.54 -3.32
CA TYR A 128 -12.58 -4.43 -2.11
C TYR A 128 -12.63 -2.98 -1.61
N GLY A 129 -11.47 -2.34 -1.40
CA GLY A 129 -11.40 -0.96 -0.94
C GLY A 129 -12.09 0.04 -1.88
N THR A 130 -11.87 -0.10 -3.20
CA THR A 130 -12.50 0.80 -4.20
C THR A 130 -14.01 0.62 -4.29
N ARG A 131 -14.54 -0.61 -4.20
CA ARG A 131 -15.98 -0.86 -4.14
C ARG A 131 -16.64 -0.20 -2.94
N VAL A 132 -16.09 -0.40 -1.73
CA VAL A 132 -16.63 0.21 -0.50
C VAL A 132 -16.65 1.73 -0.60
N VAL A 133 -15.58 2.34 -1.12
CA VAL A 133 -15.53 3.80 -1.31
C VAL A 133 -16.59 4.26 -2.33
N SER A 134 -16.77 3.52 -3.42
CA SER A 134 -17.71 3.89 -4.48
C SER A 134 -19.16 3.81 -4.01
N GLU A 135 -19.51 2.75 -3.27
CA GLU A 135 -20.82 2.59 -2.64
C GLU A 135 -21.10 3.70 -1.62
N ALA A 136 -20.11 4.08 -0.80
CA ALA A 136 -20.25 5.17 0.16
C ALA A 136 -20.49 6.54 -0.50
N VAL A 137 -20.00 6.74 -1.73
CA VAL A 137 -20.24 7.95 -2.54
C VAL A 137 -21.63 7.91 -3.18
N ALA A 138 -22.06 6.75 -3.69
CA ALA A 138 -23.36 6.60 -4.37
C ALA A 138 -24.58 6.78 -3.45
N VAL A 139 -24.42 6.56 -2.14
CA VAL A 139 -25.48 6.72 -1.13
C VAL A 139 -25.62 8.19 -0.66
N ARG A 140 -24.71 9.08 -1.05
CA ARG A 140 -24.73 10.51 -0.70
C ARG A 140 -25.39 11.36 -1.78
#